data_AF-A0A9D7GRV8-F1
#
_entry.id   AF-A0A9D7GRV8-F1
#
_cell.length_a   1.000
_cell.length_b   1.000
_cell.length_c   1.000
_cell.angle_alpha   90.00
_cell.angle_beta   90.00
_cell.angle_gamma   90.00
#
_symmetry.space_group_name_H-M   'P 1'
#
loop_
_entity.id
_entity.type
_entity.pdbx_description
1 polymer ?
#
loop_
_entity_poly.entity_id
_entity_poly.type
_entity_poly.pdbx_seq_one_letter_code
_entity_poly.pdbx_strand_id
1 'polypeptide(L)'
;MSHDPLTPSHRALCDALKHRGRLTVPDLAEELALNVETVREHLRTLTTRKLIQRDGTVQRGPGRPEIAYVLTPEAEALFPRREGEILHELGRYLVETGRQELLRDFFDAYIAGRREVAMARVAHLTGKKRLREVARIMEEMGFMPVLEGPAAAPHLRLCHCPMRDLVDATDIPCRAEVGLLTELLGTRPTRDGYIPDGDAGCSYKLAGAS
;
A
#
# COMPACT_ATOMS: atom_id res chain seq x y z
N MET A 1 -6.75 -0.75 -0.47
CA MET A 1 -8.06 -0.12 -0.78
C MET A 1 -8.24 -0.11 -2.29
N SER A 2 -9.13 -0.94 -2.83
CA SER A 2 -9.39 -0.98 -4.27
C SER A 2 -10.26 0.24 -4.63
N HIS A 3 -9.64 1.28 -5.19
CA HIS A 3 -10.40 2.38 -5.75
C HIS A 3 -10.94 1.95 -7.11
N ASP A 4 -12.26 1.80 -7.19
CA ASP A 4 -12.99 1.62 -8.45
C ASP A 4 -12.45 2.59 -9.51
N PRO A 5 -12.09 2.16 -10.73
CA PRO A 5 -11.42 3.01 -11.70
C PRO A 5 -12.18 4.31 -11.91
N LEU A 6 -11.44 5.43 -11.93
CA LEU A 6 -12.05 6.73 -12.17
C LEU A 6 -12.62 6.76 -13.58
N THR A 7 -13.82 7.33 -13.72
CA THR A 7 -14.34 7.68 -15.05
C THR A 7 -13.46 8.76 -15.67
N PRO A 8 -13.47 8.92 -17.01
CA PRO A 8 -12.71 9.97 -17.68
C PRO A 8 -12.97 11.37 -17.10
N SER A 9 -14.23 11.70 -16.79
CA SER A 9 -14.60 13.00 -16.19
C SER A 9 -14.03 13.17 -14.78
N HIS A 10 -14.08 12.12 -13.95
CA HIS A 10 -13.47 12.17 -12.61
C HIS A 10 -11.96 12.34 -12.67
N ARG A 11 -11.30 11.68 -13.63
CA ARG A 11 -9.86 11.85 -13.87
C ARG A 11 -9.53 13.28 -14.29
N ALA A 12 -10.24 13.81 -15.26
CA ALA A 12 -10.02 15.18 -15.75
C ALA A 12 -10.20 16.25 -14.66
N LEU A 13 -11.19 16.08 -13.77
CA LEU A 13 -11.38 16.95 -12.61
C LEU A 13 -10.20 16.89 -11.62
N CYS A 14 -9.73 15.68 -11.30
CA CYS A 14 -8.54 15.52 -10.46
C CYS A 14 -7.29 16.12 -11.11
N ASP A 15 -7.17 16.06 -12.44
CA ASP A 15 -6.04 16.64 -13.18
C ASP A 15 -6.06 18.16 -13.17
N ALA A 16 -7.22 18.77 -13.40
CA ALA A 16 -7.38 20.22 -13.29
C ALA A 16 -6.98 20.72 -11.89
N LEU A 17 -7.47 20.04 -10.85
CA LEU A 17 -7.09 20.34 -9.47
C LEU A 17 -5.59 20.09 -9.20
N LYS A 18 -4.97 19.08 -9.81
CA LYS A 18 -3.53 18.83 -9.67
C LYS A 18 -2.69 19.94 -10.30
N HIS A 19 -3.07 20.40 -11.49
CA HIS A 19 -2.34 21.43 -12.21
C HIS A 19 -2.50 22.82 -11.57
N ARG A 20 -3.69 23.13 -11.06
CA ARG A 20 -4.02 24.50 -10.57
C ARG A 20 -4.13 24.61 -9.06
N GLY A 21 -4.08 23.49 -8.34
CA GLY A 21 -4.18 23.41 -6.88
C GLY A 21 -5.61 23.54 -6.36
N ARG A 22 -6.17 24.75 -6.49
CA ARG A 22 -7.46 25.12 -5.89
C ARG A 22 -8.39 25.72 -6.94
N LEU A 23 -9.56 25.11 -7.15
CA LEU A 23 -10.53 25.54 -8.16
C LEU A 23 -11.98 25.53 -7.64
N THR A 24 -12.81 26.45 -8.13
CA THR A 24 -14.25 26.46 -7.86
C THR A 24 -15.03 25.61 -8.87
N VAL A 25 -16.33 25.40 -8.62
CA VAL A 25 -17.19 24.66 -9.56
C VAL A 25 -17.25 25.33 -10.94
N PRO A 26 -17.43 26.66 -11.06
CA PRO A 26 -17.35 27.34 -12.34
C PRO A 26 -15.99 27.24 -13.02
N ASP A 27 -14.88 27.34 -12.29
CA ASP A 27 -13.54 27.15 -12.86
C ASP A 27 -13.41 25.79 -13.55
N LEU A 28 -13.86 24.73 -12.86
CA LEU A 28 -13.81 23.35 -13.37
C LEU A 28 -14.80 23.12 -14.53
N ALA A 29 -15.96 23.76 -14.50
CA ALA A 29 -16.95 23.69 -15.57
C ALA A 29 -16.43 24.34 -16.86
N GLU A 30 -15.78 25.50 -16.74
CA GLU A 30 -15.16 26.21 -17.85
C GLU A 30 -13.98 25.40 -18.43
N GLU A 31 -13.05 24.96 -17.57
CA GLU A 31 -11.84 24.25 -17.99
C GLU A 31 -12.14 22.92 -18.72
N LEU A 32 -13.18 22.21 -18.28
CA LEU A 32 -13.55 20.90 -18.83
C LEU A 32 -14.70 20.96 -19.85
N ALA A 33 -15.20 22.15 -20.18
CA ALA A 33 -16.38 22.34 -21.04
C ALA A 33 -17.60 21.51 -20.60
N LEU A 34 -17.81 21.41 -19.28
CA LEU A 34 -18.94 20.70 -18.67
C LEU A 34 -19.94 21.70 -18.10
N ASN A 35 -21.21 21.30 -18.01
CA ASN A 35 -22.17 22.12 -17.29
C ASN A 35 -21.93 22.05 -15.76
N VAL A 36 -22.31 23.11 -15.06
CA VAL A 36 -22.09 23.26 -13.61
C VAL A 36 -22.73 22.14 -12.78
N GLU A 37 -23.92 21.67 -13.13
CA GLU A 37 -24.61 20.61 -12.38
C GLU A 37 -23.90 19.26 -12.52
N THR A 38 -23.41 18.93 -13.72
CA THR A 38 -22.60 17.75 -13.98
C THR A 38 -21.30 17.80 -13.16
N VAL A 39 -20.62 18.94 -13.13
CA VAL A 39 -19.42 19.10 -12.27
C VAL A 39 -19.78 18.94 -10.80
N ARG A 40 -20.88 19.54 -10.31
CA ARG A 40 -21.32 19.37 -8.91
C ARG A 40 -21.54 17.90 -8.56
N GLU A 41 -22.20 17.14 -9.42
CA GLU A 41 -22.44 15.72 -9.18
C GLU A 41 -21.13 14.94 -9.10
N HIS A 42 -20.23 15.15 -10.06
CA HIS A 42 -18.90 14.53 -10.04
C HIS A 42 -18.09 14.89 -8.78
N LEU A 43 -18.10 16.17 -8.36
CA LEU A 43 -17.41 16.60 -7.15
C LEU A 43 -18.02 15.97 -5.89
N ARG A 44 -19.34 15.74 -5.84
CA ARG A 44 -19.97 15.01 -4.73
C ARG A 44 -19.51 13.56 -4.68
N THR A 45 -19.39 12.89 -5.83
CA THR A 45 -18.84 11.54 -5.90
C THR A 45 -17.37 11.51 -5.45
N LEU A 46 -16.54 12.41 -5.96
CA LEU A 46 -15.12 12.51 -5.61
C LEU A 46 -14.89 12.84 -4.12
N THR A 47 -15.74 13.69 -3.54
CA THR A 47 -15.70 14.02 -2.10
C THR A 47 -16.08 12.79 -1.26
N THR A 48 -17.12 12.06 -1.65
CA THR A 48 -17.51 10.80 -0.99
C THR A 48 -16.38 9.76 -1.05
N ARG A 49 -15.65 9.74 -2.16
CA ARG A 49 -14.45 8.90 -2.36
C ARG A 49 -13.20 9.41 -1.64
N LYS A 50 -13.29 10.54 -0.93
CA LYS A 50 -12.17 11.22 -0.23
C LYS A 50 -11.00 11.58 -1.14
N LEU A 51 -11.26 11.85 -2.42
CA LEU A 51 -10.22 12.25 -3.38
C LEU A 51 -10.09 13.79 -3.47
N ILE A 52 -11.15 14.50 -3.08
CA ILE A 52 -11.14 15.95 -3.00
C ILE A 52 -11.81 16.38 -1.71
N GLN A 53 -11.52 17.61 -1.30
CA GLN A 53 -12.16 18.26 -0.17
C GLN A 53 -12.43 19.73 -0.46
N ARG A 54 -13.36 20.31 0.29
CA ARG A 54 -13.61 21.76 0.23
C ARG A 54 -12.47 22.50 0.92
N ASP A 55 -12.00 23.56 0.29
CA ASP A 55 -10.96 24.44 0.81
C ASP A 55 -11.44 25.88 0.79
N GLY A 56 -12.30 26.21 1.75
CA GLY A 56 -12.87 27.54 1.92
C GLY A 56 -13.74 28.00 0.74
N THR A 57 -13.86 29.32 0.61
CA THR A 57 -14.60 29.98 -0.46
C THR A 57 -13.76 31.02 -1.19
N VAL A 58 -14.19 31.38 -2.40
CA VAL A 58 -13.59 32.40 -3.25
C VAL A 58 -14.69 33.41 -3.61
N GLN A 59 -14.45 34.68 -3.34
CA GLN A 59 -15.35 35.77 -3.73
C GLN A 59 -14.92 36.33 -5.09
N ARG A 60 -15.75 36.20 -6.12
CA ARG A 60 -15.54 36.85 -7.42
C ARG A 60 -16.67 37.85 -7.69
N GLY A 61 -16.45 39.09 -7.27
CA GLY A 61 -17.41 40.18 -7.45
C GLY A 61 -18.62 40.16 -6.50
N PRO A 62 -19.67 40.94 -6.78
CA PRO A 62 -20.89 40.99 -5.97
C PRO A 62 -21.71 39.70 -6.17
N GLY A 63 -21.95 38.96 -5.08
CA GLY A 63 -22.66 37.68 -5.11
C GLY A 63 -22.30 36.77 -3.94
N ARG A 64 -22.83 35.55 -3.93
CA ARG A 64 -22.49 34.52 -2.94
C ARG A 64 -21.07 33.99 -3.22
N PRO A 65 -20.18 33.86 -2.22
CA PRO A 65 -18.88 33.23 -2.38
C PRO A 65 -19.00 31.81 -2.94
N GLU A 66 -18.12 31.45 -3.87
CA GLU A 66 -18.05 30.11 -4.44
C GLU A 66 -17.21 29.18 -3.58
N ILE A 67 -17.63 27.92 -3.45
CA ILE A 67 -16.83 26.91 -2.74
C ILE A 67 -15.67 26.49 -3.64
N ALA A 68 -14.46 26.50 -3.10
CA ALA A 68 -13.29 25.94 -3.77
C ALA A 68 -13.01 24.53 -3.29
N TYR A 69 -12.42 23.73 -4.17
CA TYR A 69 -12.02 22.36 -3.94
C TYR A 69 -10.52 22.20 -4.17
N VAL A 70 -9.93 21.25 -3.45
CA VAL A 70 -8.53 20.82 -3.57
C VAL A 70 -8.48 19.29 -3.51
N LEU A 71 -7.40 18.71 -4.03
CA LEU A 71 -7.10 17.30 -3.82
C LEU A 71 -6.80 17.02 -2.35
N THR A 72 -7.18 15.84 -1.90
CA THR A 72 -6.74 15.32 -0.60
C THR A 72 -5.38 14.63 -0.73
N PRO A 73 -4.65 14.43 0.39
CA PRO A 73 -3.42 13.63 0.37
C PRO A 73 -3.61 12.22 -0.19
N GLU A 74 -4.78 11.60 0.00
CA GLU A 74 -5.11 10.27 -0.52
C GLU A 74 -5.18 10.25 -2.06
N ALA A 75 -5.58 11.36 -2.68
CA ALA A 75 -5.65 11.46 -4.14
C ALA A 75 -4.28 11.47 -4.80
N GLU A 76 -3.20 11.69 -4.05
CA GLU A 76 -1.83 11.60 -4.58
C GLU A 76 -1.52 10.21 -5.15
N ALA A 77 -2.25 9.17 -4.76
CA ALA A 77 -2.09 7.83 -5.31
C ALA A 77 -2.62 7.69 -6.76
N LEU A 78 -3.36 8.68 -7.27
CA LEU A 78 -3.89 8.69 -8.64
C LEU A 78 -2.87 9.15 -9.68
N PHE A 79 -1.80 9.81 -9.24
CA PHE A 79 -0.81 10.42 -10.11
C PHE A 79 0.43 9.53 -10.26
N PRO A 80 1.18 9.69 -11.37
CA PRO A 80 2.39 8.90 -11.60
C PRO A 80 3.38 9.02 -10.44
N ARG A 81 3.94 7.88 -10.07
CA ARG A 81 4.89 7.69 -8.98
C ARG A 81 6.04 6.83 -9.48
N ARG A 82 7.25 7.09 -8.99
CA ARG A 82 8.49 6.41 -9.42
C ARG A 82 9.28 5.86 -8.23
N GLU A 83 8.71 5.88 -7.04
CA GLU A 83 9.35 5.42 -5.81
C GLU A 83 9.77 3.95 -5.90
N GLY A 84 8.92 3.09 -6.50
CA GLY A 84 9.24 1.69 -6.74
C GLY A 84 10.44 1.50 -7.67
N GLU A 85 10.43 2.18 -8.82
CA GLU A 85 11.54 2.17 -9.79
C GLU A 85 12.85 2.69 -9.17
N ILE A 86 12.78 3.82 -8.44
CA ILE A 86 13.95 4.40 -7.77
C ILE A 86 14.47 3.46 -6.67
N LEU A 87 13.59 2.79 -5.94
CA LEU A 87 13.96 1.84 -4.89
C LEU A 87 14.63 0.59 -5.47
N HIS A 88 14.14 0.09 -6.61
CA HIS A 88 14.78 -0.97 -7.38
C HIS A 88 16.20 -0.56 -7.77
N GLU A 89 16.35 0.58 -8.43
CA GLU A 89 17.64 1.10 -8.90
C GLU A 89 18.62 1.34 -7.74
N LEU A 90 18.14 1.86 -6.61
CA LEU A 90 18.93 2.04 -5.40
C LEU A 90 19.39 0.68 -4.84
N GLY A 91 18.48 -0.29 -4.75
CA GLY A 91 18.81 -1.64 -4.28
C GLY A 91 19.87 -2.30 -5.15
N ARG A 92 19.68 -2.22 -6.47
CA ARG A 92 20.60 -2.74 -7.48
C ARG A 92 21.97 -2.08 -7.36
N TYR A 93 22.03 -0.75 -7.29
CA TYR A 93 23.27 0.00 -7.11
C TYR A 93 24.03 -0.41 -5.84
N LEU A 94 23.33 -0.58 -4.71
CA LEU A 94 23.96 -0.99 -3.46
C LEU A 94 24.53 -2.41 -3.53
N VAL A 95 23.85 -3.33 -4.23
CA VAL A 95 24.38 -4.69 -4.47
C VAL A 95 25.60 -4.65 -5.39
N GLU A 96 25.50 -3.97 -6.53
CA GLU A 96 26.57 -3.88 -7.54
C GLU A 96 27.83 -3.19 -7.00
N THR A 97 27.67 -2.22 -6.10
CA THR A 97 28.80 -1.51 -5.46
C THR A 97 29.31 -2.20 -4.19
N GLY A 98 28.77 -3.37 -3.83
CA GLY A 98 29.19 -4.13 -2.65
C GLY A 98 28.80 -3.50 -1.31
N ARG A 99 27.79 -2.63 -1.30
CA ARG A 99 27.26 -1.88 -0.13
C ARG A 99 25.93 -2.44 0.41
N GLN A 100 25.67 -3.70 0.13
CA GLN A 100 24.42 -4.39 0.50
C GLN A 100 24.25 -4.55 2.02
N GLU A 101 25.30 -4.41 2.82
CA GLU A 101 25.23 -4.36 4.28
C GLU A 101 24.36 -3.22 4.78
N LEU A 102 24.39 -2.05 4.13
CA LEU A 102 23.52 -0.92 4.49
C LEU A 102 22.04 -1.27 4.34
N LEU A 103 21.69 -2.08 3.33
CA LEU A 103 20.33 -2.59 3.17
C LEU A 103 19.99 -3.59 4.28
N ARG A 104 20.91 -4.49 4.64
CA ARG A 104 20.68 -5.47 5.72
C ARG A 104 20.44 -4.76 7.04
N ASP A 105 21.33 -3.83 7.41
CA ASP A 105 21.22 -3.06 8.65
C ASP A 105 19.91 -2.26 8.70
N PHE A 106 19.52 -1.66 7.57
CA PHE A 106 18.24 -0.96 7.46
C PHE A 106 17.05 -1.90 7.69
N PHE A 107 17.01 -3.07 7.04
CA PHE A 107 15.88 -4.00 7.18
C PHE A 107 15.84 -4.67 8.55
N ASP A 108 16.99 -4.96 9.16
CA ASP A 108 17.08 -5.47 10.52
C ASP A 108 16.51 -4.45 11.51
N ALA A 109 16.89 -3.16 11.39
CA ALA A 109 16.33 -2.09 12.21
C ALA A 109 14.83 -1.86 11.93
N TYR A 110 14.43 -1.89 10.65
CA TYR A 110 13.04 -1.71 10.22
C TYR A 110 12.12 -2.79 10.79
N ILE A 111 12.57 -4.05 10.80
CA ILE A 111 11.84 -5.17 11.42
C ILE A 111 11.92 -5.09 12.94
N ALA A 112 13.08 -4.77 13.53
CA ALA A 112 13.23 -4.69 14.99
C ALA A 112 12.19 -3.75 15.64
N GLY A 113 11.95 -2.58 15.06
CA GLY A 113 10.94 -1.64 15.55
C GLY A 113 9.49 -2.15 15.50
N ARG A 114 9.22 -3.18 14.69
CA ARG A 114 7.89 -3.82 14.54
C ARG A 114 7.78 -5.12 15.33
N ARG A 115 8.93 -5.80 15.50
CA ARG A 115 9.06 -7.11 16.15
C ARG A 115 8.46 -7.11 17.54
N GLU A 116 8.78 -6.12 18.37
CA GLU A 116 8.32 -6.07 19.76
C GLU A 116 6.80 -6.06 19.86
N VAL A 117 6.15 -5.16 19.10
CA VAL A 117 4.69 -5.04 19.04
C VAL A 117 4.05 -6.32 18.48
N ALA A 118 4.63 -6.88 17.41
CA ALA A 118 4.13 -8.11 16.79
C ALA A 118 4.25 -9.32 17.73
N MET A 119 5.37 -9.46 18.44
CA MET A 119 5.60 -10.54 19.40
C MET A 119 4.65 -10.47 20.59
N ALA A 120 4.39 -9.28 21.13
CA ALA A 120 3.44 -9.09 22.23
C ALA A 120 2.03 -9.58 21.86
N ARG A 121 1.60 -9.36 20.61
CA ARG A 121 0.28 -9.80 20.11
C ARG A 121 0.15 -11.32 20.04
N VAL A 122 1.23 -12.03 19.70
CA VAL A 122 1.20 -13.49 19.55
C VAL A 122 1.60 -14.25 20.81
N ALA A 123 2.23 -13.60 21.79
CA ALA A 123 2.83 -14.25 22.97
C ALA A 123 1.89 -15.20 23.73
N HIS A 124 0.60 -14.82 23.85
CA HIS A 124 -0.42 -15.58 24.57
C HIS A 124 -1.28 -16.48 23.65
N LEU A 125 -0.96 -16.52 22.35
CA LEU A 125 -1.71 -17.26 21.35
C LEU A 125 -0.96 -18.53 20.93
N THR A 126 -1.72 -19.59 20.71
CA THR A 126 -1.23 -20.88 20.21
C THR A 126 -2.07 -21.37 19.02
N GLY A 127 -1.52 -22.36 18.31
CA GLY A 127 -2.15 -23.04 17.18
C GLY A 127 -2.84 -22.10 16.18
N LYS A 128 -4.09 -22.41 15.82
CA LYS A 128 -4.87 -21.65 14.83
C LYS A 128 -5.11 -20.19 15.20
N LYS A 129 -5.13 -19.83 16.49
CA LYS A 129 -5.30 -18.42 16.91
C LYS A 129 -4.03 -17.63 16.61
N ARG A 130 -2.87 -18.21 16.93
CA ARG A 130 -1.56 -17.63 16.62
C ARG A 130 -1.40 -17.42 15.12
N LEU A 131 -1.68 -18.44 14.31
CA LEU A 131 -1.57 -18.35 12.84
C LEU A 131 -2.42 -17.21 12.25
N ARG A 132 -3.66 -17.06 12.71
CA ARG A 132 -4.54 -15.97 12.26
C ARG A 132 -3.99 -14.60 12.64
N GLU A 133 -3.43 -14.47 13.84
CA GLU A 133 -2.82 -13.21 14.27
C GLU A 133 -1.55 -12.91 13.47
N VAL A 134 -0.72 -13.91 13.16
CA VAL A 134 0.45 -13.75 12.27
C VAL A 134 0.00 -13.29 10.89
N ALA A 135 -1.03 -13.92 10.30
CA ALA A 135 -1.59 -13.46 9.04
C ALA A 135 -2.05 -12.00 9.13
N ARG A 136 -2.77 -11.61 10.18
CA ARG A 136 -3.20 -10.21 10.38
C ARG A 136 -2.02 -9.24 10.47
N ILE A 137 -0.94 -9.60 11.17
CA ILE A 137 0.28 -8.78 11.25
C ILE A 137 0.89 -8.61 9.84
N MET A 138 0.95 -9.68 9.03
CA MET A 138 1.43 -9.59 7.66
C MET A 138 0.53 -8.69 6.78
N GLU A 139 -0.79 -8.77 6.96
CA GLU A 139 -1.74 -7.89 6.26
C GLU A 139 -1.49 -6.41 6.59
N GLU A 140 -1.28 -6.09 7.87
CA GLU A 140 -0.95 -4.73 8.32
C GLU A 140 0.42 -4.25 7.81
N MET A 141 1.35 -5.17 7.53
CA MET A 141 2.62 -4.87 6.87
C MET A 141 2.50 -4.69 5.34
N GLY A 142 1.29 -4.79 4.79
CA GLY A 142 1.01 -4.60 3.38
C GLY A 142 1.09 -5.87 2.55
N PHE A 143 1.12 -7.05 3.16
CA PHE A 143 0.95 -8.31 2.43
C PHE A 143 -0.54 -8.63 2.22
N MET A 144 -0.83 -9.65 1.41
CA MET A 144 -2.18 -10.22 1.24
C MET A 144 -2.18 -11.70 1.64
N PRO A 145 -2.27 -12.00 2.94
CA PRO A 145 -2.11 -13.34 3.46
C PRO A 145 -3.37 -14.19 3.28
N VAL A 146 -3.18 -15.46 2.92
CA VAL A 146 -4.22 -16.48 2.89
C VAL A 146 -3.72 -17.68 3.68
N LEU A 147 -4.53 -18.15 4.63
CA LEU A 147 -4.26 -19.36 5.41
C LEU A 147 -5.08 -20.52 4.86
N GLU A 148 -4.41 -21.57 4.42
CA GLU A 148 -5.00 -22.73 3.76
C GLU A 148 -4.52 -24.04 4.41
N GLY A 149 -5.16 -25.16 4.06
CA GLY A 149 -4.76 -26.49 4.51
C GLY A 149 -5.31 -26.92 5.87
N PRO A 150 -5.10 -28.20 6.24
CA PRO A 150 -5.55 -28.76 7.51
C PRO A 150 -4.74 -28.23 8.69
N ALA A 151 -5.30 -28.30 9.90
CA ALA A 151 -4.63 -27.83 11.13
C ALA A 151 -3.25 -28.50 11.37
N ALA A 152 -3.12 -29.76 10.95
CA ALA A 152 -1.90 -30.56 11.08
C ALA A 152 -0.79 -30.13 10.10
N ALA A 153 -1.13 -29.44 9.01
CA ALA A 153 -0.18 -28.95 8.01
C ALA A 153 -0.71 -27.66 7.37
N PRO A 154 -0.71 -26.53 8.10
CA PRO A 154 -1.21 -25.28 7.57
C PRO A 154 -0.24 -24.69 6.53
N HIS A 155 -0.79 -23.92 5.60
CA HIS A 155 -0.06 -23.19 4.57
C HIS A 155 -0.38 -21.70 4.70
N LEU A 156 0.65 -20.86 4.77
CA LEU A 156 0.49 -19.41 4.67
C LEU A 156 0.98 -18.95 3.29
N ARG A 157 0.10 -18.29 2.53
CA ARG A 157 0.41 -17.72 1.22
C ARG A 157 0.29 -16.21 1.26
N LEU A 158 1.37 -15.50 0.95
CA LEU A 158 1.43 -14.05 0.84
C LEU A 158 1.28 -13.66 -0.63
N CYS A 159 0.07 -13.26 -1.03
CA CYS A 159 -0.31 -13.04 -2.43
C CYS A 159 0.08 -11.67 -3.00
N HIS A 160 0.71 -10.81 -2.18
CA HIS A 160 1.21 -9.50 -2.58
C HIS A 160 2.48 -9.22 -1.79
N CYS A 161 3.50 -8.70 -2.47
CA CYS A 161 4.73 -8.21 -1.85
C CYS A 161 4.69 -6.67 -1.79
N PRO A 162 4.73 -6.05 -0.61
CA PRO A 162 4.75 -4.59 -0.47
C PRO A 162 6.07 -3.97 -0.97
N MET A 163 7.09 -4.80 -1.21
CA MET A 163 8.43 -4.39 -1.67
C MET A 163 8.72 -4.92 -3.08
N ARG A 164 7.69 -5.09 -3.92
CA ARG A 164 7.78 -5.82 -5.19
C ARG A 164 8.94 -5.35 -6.08
N ASP A 165 9.10 -4.04 -6.26
CA ASP A 165 10.15 -3.51 -7.12
C ASP A 165 11.56 -3.74 -6.55
N LEU A 166 11.72 -3.72 -5.21
CA LEU A 166 13.02 -3.93 -4.57
C LEU A 166 13.48 -5.40 -4.59
N VAL A 167 12.56 -6.34 -4.46
CA VAL A 167 12.91 -7.76 -4.36
C VAL A 167 13.44 -8.36 -5.65
N ASP A 168 13.21 -7.68 -6.78
CA ASP A 168 13.82 -8.03 -8.07
C ASP A 168 15.32 -7.67 -8.11
N ALA A 169 15.78 -6.76 -7.24
CA ALA A 169 17.18 -6.36 -7.13
C ALA A 169 17.95 -7.09 -6.00
N THR A 170 17.26 -7.53 -4.95
CA THR A 170 17.90 -8.16 -3.77
C THR A 170 16.93 -8.99 -2.93
N ASP A 171 17.42 -10.06 -2.31
CA ASP A 171 16.62 -10.93 -1.43
C ASP A 171 16.56 -10.46 0.04
N ILE A 172 17.25 -9.37 0.39
CA ILE A 172 17.38 -8.87 1.77
C ILE A 172 16.02 -8.62 2.45
N PRO A 173 15.04 -7.94 1.82
CA PRO A 173 13.71 -7.75 2.42
C PRO A 173 13.03 -9.09 2.71
N CYS A 174 13.17 -10.06 1.80
CA CYS A 174 12.59 -11.39 1.95
C CYS A 174 13.23 -12.19 3.10
N ARG A 175 14.52 -11.99 3.37
CA ARG A 175 15.19 -12.61 4.52
C ARG A 175 14.69 -12.05 5.83
N ALA A 176 14.54 -10.73 5.90
CA ALA A 176 14.01 -10.05 7.08
C ALA A 176 12.56 -10.47 7.38
N GLU A 177 11.71 -10.60 6.35
CA GLU A 177 10.36 -11.15 6.46
C GLU A 177 10.35 -12.59 7.02
N VAL A 178 11.16 -13.49 6.46
CA VAL A 178 11.24 -14.89 6.95
C VAL A 178 11.77 -14.95 8.37
N GLY A 179 12.69 -14.07 8.75
CA GLY A 179 13.17 -13.91 10.12
C GLY A 179 12.01 -13.58 11.07
N LEU A 180 11.23 -12.54 10.74
CA LEU A 180 10.05 -12.16 11.52
C LEU A 180 9.01 -13.30 11.59
N LEU A 181 8.70 -13.95 10.47
CA LEU A 181 7.78 -15.10 10.46
C LEU A 181 8.28 -16.23 11.36
N THR A 182 9.58 -16.54 11.32
CA THR A 182 10.18 -17.61 12.13
C THR A 182 9.95 -17.35 13.62
N GLU A 183 10.15 -16.11 14.06
CA GLU A 183 9.96 -15.73 15.45
C GLU A 183 8.48 -15.70 15.85
N LEU A 184 7.64 -15.12 15.00
CA LEU A 184 6.21 -15.06 15.21
C LEU A 184 5.58 -16.44 15.23
N LEU A 185 6.10 -17.41 14.49
CA LEU A 185 5.61 -18.79 14.49
C LEU A 185 6.30 -19.67 15.54
N GLY A 186 7.46 -19.27 16.05
CA GLY A 186 8.31 -20.07 16.94
C GLY A 186 9.05 -21.21 16.22
N THR A 187 8.87 -21.34 14.90
CA THR A 187 9.52 -22.34 14.06
C THR A 187 9.73 -21.75 12.67
N ARG A 188 10.80 -22.18 12.00
CA ARG A 188 11.12 -21.67 10.66
C ARG A 188 10.18 -22.30 9.64
N PRO A 189 9.38 -21.51 8.90
CA PRO A 189 8.54 -22.05 7.84
C PRO A 189 9.38 -22.49 6.63
N THR A 190 8.87 -23.46 5.88
CA THR A 190 9.50 -23.91 4.63
C THR A 190 8.84 -23.21 3.45
N ARG A 191 9.59 -22.40 2.72
CA ARG A 191 9.09 -21.75 1.50
C ARG A 191 8.95 -22.77 0.37
N ASP A 192 7.82 -22.73 -0.33
CA ASP A 192 7.53 -23.58 -1.50
C ASP A 192 6.95 -22.81 -2.69
N GLY A 193 6.90 -21.48 -2.59
CA GLY A 193 6.60 -20.58 -3.70
C GLY A 193 7.25 -19.22 -3.44
N TYR A 194 7.73 -18.57 -4.49
CA TYR A 194 8.50 -17.34 -4.41
C TYR A 194 8.17 -16.38 -5.56
N ILE A 195 7.68 -15.19 -5.21
CA ILE A 195 7.24 -14.19 -6.19
C ILE A 195 8.33 -13.81 -7.21
N PRO A 196 9.60 -13.58 -6.81
CA PRO A 196 10.68 -13.31 -7.77
C PRO A 196 10.97 -14.46 -8.74
N ASP A 197 10.62 -15.70 -8.40
CA ASP A 197 10.74 -16.86 -9.30
C ASP A 197 9.55 -16.98 -10.28
N GLY A 198 8.58 -16.05 -10.21
CA GLY A 198 7.42 -15.99 -11.10
C GLY A 198 6.13 -16.57 -10.51
N ASP A 199 6.14 -17.02 -9.25
CA ASP A 199 4.94 -17.54 -8.59
C ASP A 199 3.92 -16.44 -8.27
N ALA A 200 2.63 -16.82 -8.18
CA ALA A 200 1.54 -15.91 -7.83
C ALA A 200 1.56 -15.38 -6.38
N GLY A 201 2.49 -15.87 -5.55
CA GLY A 201 2.62 -15.50 -4.15
C GLY A 201 3.79 -16.22 -3.47
N CYS A 202 4.29 -15.65 -2.37
CA CYS A 202 5.26 -16.35 -1.53
C CYS A 202 4.50 -17.32 -0.63
N SER A 203 4.78 -18.62 -0.70
CA SER A 203 4.03 -19.63 0.05
C SER A 203 4.92 -20.40 1.01
N TYR A 204 4.36 -20.73 2.17
CA TYR A 204 5.08 -21.22 3.34
C TYR A 204 4.37 -22.37 4.03
N LYS A 205 4.93 -23.58 3.95
CA LYS A 205 4.50 -24.73 4.75
C LYS A 205 4.87 -24.50 6.21
N LEU A 206 3.88 -24.62 7.08
CA LEU A 206 4.03 -24.40 8.52
C LEU A 206 4.01 -25.74 9.26
N ALA A 207 4.68 -25.80 10.42
CA ALA A 207 4.52 -26.93 11.31
C ALA A 207 3.06 -26.99 11.83
N GLY A 208 2.55 -28.20 12.04
CA GLY A 208 1.19 -28.41 12.53
C GLY A 208 0.89 -27.63 13.80
N ALA A 209 -0.26 -26.97 13.83
CA ALA A 209 -0.78 -26.28 14.99
C ALA A 209 -1.32 -27.31 15.99
N SER A 210 -0.46 -27.80 16.90
CA SER A 210 -0.91 -28.57 18.08
C SER A 210 -1.55 -27.64 19.11
#